data_AF-J2GXH6-F1
#
_entry.id   AF-J2GXH6-F1
#
_cell.length_a   1.000
_cell.length_b   1.000
_cell.length_c   1.000
_cell.angle_alpha   90.00
_cell.angle_beta   90.00
_cell.angle_gamma   90.00
#
_symmetry.space_group_name_H-M   'P 1'
#
loop_
_entity.id
_entity.type
_entity.pdbx_description
1 polymer ?
#
loop_
_entity_poly.entity_id
_entity_poly.type
_entity_poly.pdbx_seq_one_letter_code
_entity_poly.pdbx_strand_id
1 'polypeptide(L)'
;MNQLRDKLIAAAERLRRASEEVVSVPGMQAQAQAMLDRADRLTANRFTVALFGAFSAGKSSFANALMGDLVLPVSPNPTTAAINKIMPPTDERPHGTVRVVLKEREAIEQDVIRSLAVFGLIASDLDGALAELGKIDVAQIPPTAKPHYTFLKAVTKGLPEMAAHLGGELLVDMQAFKGFVAKEEKACFAEYIELFYSCPLTDQGIVLVDTPGADSINARHTGVAFEYMKNADAVLFVTYYNHAFAQADREFLLQMGRVKDTFEMDKMFFIVNACDLAANDEELQGVITHVEKNLLSCGIRLPRIYPVSSQTALLARMHEKGKLAASAEKVYRQRTNTAEGEPLMPA
;
A
#
# COMPACT_ATOMS: atom_id res chain seq x y z
N MET A 1 -5.63 23.34 -19.56
CA MET A 1 -4.82 22.09 -19.51
C MET A 1 -3.46 22.22 -20.19
N ASN A 2 -3.32 22.80 -21.41
CA ASN A 2 -2.02 22.90 -22.11
C ASN A 2 -0.90 23.61 -21.31
N GLN A 3 -1.15 24.78 -20.72
CA GLN A 3 -0.10 25.51 -19.98
C GLN A 3 0.49 24.76 -18.78
N LEU A 4 -0.29 23.90 -18.11
CA LEU A 4 0.23 23.10 -16.99
C LEU A 4 1.13 21.98 -17.52
N ARG A 5 0.68 21.29 -18.57
CA ARG A 5 1.46 20.22 -19.22
C ARG A 5 2.79 20.75 -19.77
N ASP A 6 2.77 21.92 -20.41
CA ASP A 6 3.99 22.56 -20.92
C ASP A 6 4.96 22.90 -19.79
N LYS A 7 4.44 23.37 -18.64
CA LYS A 7 5.27 23.62 -17.44
C LYS A 7 5.85 22.33 -16.86
N LEU A 8 5.08 21.24 -16.83
CA LEU A 8 5.56 19.94 -16.34
C LEU A 8 6.66 19.37 -17.25
N ILE A 9 6.50 19.48 -18.57
CA ILE A 9 7.51 19.08 -19.55
C ILE A 9 8.78 19.93 -19.39
N ALA A 10 8.65 21.26 -19.30
CA ALA A 10 9.79 22.14 -19.09
C ALA A 10 10.52 21.85 -17.76
N ALA A 11 9.79 21.51 -16.70
CA ALA A 11 10.38 21.09 -15.43
C ALA A 11 11.12 19.74 -15.55
N ALA A 12 10.55 18.78 -16.28
CA ALA A 12 11.19 17.49 -16.56
C ALA A 12 12.50 17.67 -17.32
N GLU A 13 12.54 18.52 -18.35
CA GLU A 13 13.76 18.81 -19.10
C GLU A 13 14.85 19.47 -18.25
N ARG A 14 14.47 20.31 -17.28
CA ARG A 14 15.43 20.90 -16.33
C ARG A 14 16.01 19.84 -15.40
N LEU A 15 15.19 18.92 -14.91
CA LEU A 15 15.64 17.81 -14.07
C LEU A 15 16.59 16.87 -14.83
N ARG A 16 16.31 16.57 -16.10
CA ARG A 16 17.21 15.76 -16.94
C ARG A 16 18.58 16.42 -17.11
N ARG A 17 18.59 17.71 -17.47
CA ARG A 17 19.84 18.49 -17.59
C ARG A 17 20.62 18.55 -16.28
N ALA A 18 19.95 18.80 -15.16
CA ALA A 18 20.60 18.81 -13.85
C ALA A 18 21.20 17.44 -13.48
N SER A 19 20.51 16.34 -13.82
CA SER A 19 21.01 14.99 -13.62
C SER A 19 22.29 14.74 -14.43
N GLU A 20 22.32 15.13 -15.71
CA GLU A 20 23.49 14.99 -16.59
C GLU A 20 24.71 15.75 -16.05
N GLU A 21 24.51 16.94 -15.47
CA GLU A 21 25.60 17.73 -14.89
C GLU A 21 26.16 17.14 -13.59
N VAL A 22 25.33 16.48 -12.78
CA VAL A 22 25.73 16.00 -11.44
C VAL A 22 26.07 14.50 -11.39
N VAL A 23 25.70 13.71 -12.39
CA VAL A 23 25.91 12.24 -12.37
C VAL A 23 27.38 11.85 -12.28
N SER A 24 28.29 12.64 -12.85
CA SER A 24 29.73 12.41 -12.79
C SER A 24 30.37 12.81 -11.45
N VAL A 25 29.63 13.49 -10.57
CA VAL A 25 30.14 13.94 -9.27
C VAL A 25 30.09 12.77 -8.27
N PRO A 26 31.22 12.40 -7.63
CA PRO A 26 31.24 11.34 -6.63
C PRO A 26 30.24 11.61 -5.49
N GLY A 27 29.36 10.63 -5.21
CA GLY A 27 28.35 10.72 -4.16
C GLY A 27 27.02 11.34 -4.58
N MET A 28 26.88 11.77 -5.85
CA MET A 28 25.65 12.37 -6.39
C MET A 28 24.85 11.45 -7.30
N GLN A 29 25.31 10.22 -7.56
CA GLN A 29 24.69 9.30 -8.50
C GLN A 29 23.24 8.97 -8.13
N ALA A 30 22.95 8.78 -6.84
CA ALA A 30 21.60 8.48 -6.38
C ALA A 30 20.63 9.66 -6.60
N GLN A 31 21.10 10.89 -6.37
CA GLN A 31 20.34 12.11 -6.58
C GLN A 31 20.11 12.35 -8.07
N ALA A 32 21.13 12.12 -8.91
CA ALA A 32 21.02 12.20 -10.36
C ALA A 32 19.96 11.21 -10.88
N GLN A 33 19.97 9.96 -10.41
CA GLN A 33 18.94 8.97 -10.77
C GLN A 33 17.55 9.42 -10.30
N ALA A 34 17.42 9.89 -9.06
CA ALA A 34 16.14 10.39 -8.54
C ALA A 34 15.59 11.59 -9.34
N MET A 35 16.46 12.44 -9.92
CA MET A 35 16.04 13.51 -10.82
C MET A 35 15.49 12.98 -12.15
N LEU A 36 16.12 11.95 -12.73
CA LEU A 36 15.62 11.30 -13.96
C LEU A 36 14.26 10.66 -13.71
N ASP A 37 14.13 9.90 -12.63
CA ASP A 37 12.88 9.24 -12.26
C ASP A 37 11.75 10.28 -12.09
N ARG A 38 12.04 11.42 -11.45
CA ARG A 38 11.08 12.54 -11.34
C ARG A 38 10.73 13.16 -12.68
N ALA A 39 11.71 13.38 -13.56
CA ALA A 39 11.48 13.92 -14.89
C ALA A 39 10.57 13.01 -15.73
N ASP A 40 10.78 11.70 -15.66
CA ASP A 40 9.97 10.72 -16.38
C ASP A 40 8.53 10.69 -15.86
N ARG A 41 8.33 10.79 -14.53
CA ARG A 41 6.99 10.91 -13.94
C ARG A 41 6.27 12.18 -14.39
N LEU A 42 6.95 13.33 -14.40
CA LEU A 42 6.38 14.60 -14.87
C LEU A 42 6.00 14.53 -16.35
N THR A 43 6.87 13.94 -17.18
CA THR A 43 6.62 13.77 -18.62
C THR A 43 5.43 12.84 -18.87
N ALA A 44 5.33 11.76 -18.09
CA ALA A 44 4.24 10.80 -18.15
C ALA A 44 2.93 11.31 -17.49
N ASN A 45 2.91 12.53 -16.97
CA ASN A 45 1.80 13.11 -16.20
C ASN A 45 1.32 12.17 -15.08
N ARG A 46 2.26 11.51 -14.39
CA ARG A 46 1.98 10.57 -13.30
C ARG A 46 2.07 11.27 -11.96
N PHE A 47 0.97 11.23 -11.20
CA PHE A 47 0.91 11.73 -9.83
C PHE A 47 0.75 10.56 -8.86
N THR A 48 1.75 10.32 -8.02
CA THR A 48 1.80 9.15 -7.13
C THR A 48 1.16 9.46 -5.78
N VAL A 49 0.14 8.70 -5.44
CA VAL A 49 -0.51 8.74 -4.13
C VAL A 49 -0.21 7.44 -3.38
N ALA A 50 0.47 7.51 -2.25
CA ALA A 50 0.76 6.34 -1.42
C ALA A 50 -0.23 6.22 -0.26
N LEU A 51 -0.84 5.05 -0.09
CA LEU A 51 -1.64 4.68 1.07
C LEU A 51 -0.75 4.07 2.13
N PHE A 52 -0.85 4.57 3.36
CA PHE A 52 -0.05 4.10 4.48
C PHE A 52 -0.90 3.89 5.74
N GLY A 53 -0.42 3.09 6.69
CA GLY A 53 -1.08 2.86 7.99
C GLY A 53 -0.90 1.43 8.50
N ALA A 54 -1.27 1.21 9.77
CA ALA A 54 -1.29 -0.09 10.44
C ALA A 54 -1.97 -1.21 9.62
N PHE A 55 -1.65 -2.48 9.93
CA PHE A 55 -2.40 -3.59 9.34
C PHE A 55 -3.88 -3.48 9.72
N SER A 56 -4.75 -3.82 8.79
CA SER A 56 -6.20 -3.77 9.00
C SER A 56 -6.77 -2.38 9.31
N ALA A 57 -6.00 -1.29 9.09
CA ALA A 57 -6.50 0.08 9.14
C ALA A 57 -7.55 0.41 8.05
N GLY A 58 -7.72 -0.50 7.08
CA GLY A 58 -8.67 -0.37 5.98
C GLY A 58 -8.12 0.37 4.77
N LYS A 59 -6.80 0.35 4.54
CA LYS A 59 -6.13 0.92 3.36
C LYS A 59 -6.74 0.43 2.04
N SER A 60 -6.79 -0.88 1.82
CA SER A 60 -7.35 -1.46 0.59
C SER A 60 -8.86 -1.22 0.47
N SER A 61 -9.60 -1.15 1.59
CA SER A 61 -11.01 -0.74 1.59
C SER A 61 -11.18 0.72 1.14
N PHE A 62 -10.33 1.60 1.63
CA PHE A 62 -10.31 3.01 1.24
C PHE A 62 -9.89 3.19 -0.22
N ALA A 63 -8.89 2.44 -0.68
CA ALA A 63 -8.49 2.37 -2.08
C ALA A 63 -9.67 1.98 -2.99
N ASN A 64 -10.39 0.91 -2.64
CA ASN A 64 -11.58 0.48 -3.37
C ASN A 64 -12.66 1.56 -3.40
N ALA A 65 -12.89 2.25 -2.27
CA ALA A 65 -13.84 3.37 -2.21
C ALA A 65 -13.44 4.51 -3.15
N LEU A 66 -12.15 4.87 -3.21
CA LEU A 66 -11.64 5.89 -4.12
C LEU A 66 -11.75 5.48 -5.60
N MET A 67 -11.52 4.21 -5.92
CA MET A 67 -11.72 3.66 -7.27
C MET A 67 -13.21 3.49 -7.63
N GLY A 68 -14.07 3.36 -6.61
CA GLY A 68 -15.49 3.05 -6.74
C GLY A 68 -15.78 1.65 -7.27
N ASP A 69 -14.89 0.69 -7.05
CA ASP A 69 -15.08 -0.73 -7.42
C ASP A 69 -14.28 -1.64 -6.45
N LEU A 70 -14.67 -2.92 -6.35
CA LEU A 70 -14.04 -3.92 -5.49
C LEU A 70 -12.85 -4.57 -6.21
N VAL A 71 -11.75 -3.83 -6.30
CA VAL A 71 -10.55 -4.22 -7.05
C VAL A 71 -9.54 -4.96 -6.17
N LEU A 72 -9.13 -4.34 -5.06
CA LEU A 72 -8.18 -4.90 -4.11
C LEU A 72 -8.90 -5.82 -3.13
N PRO A 73 -8.35 -6.99 -2.79
CA PRO A 73 -8.94 -7.84 -1.76
C PRO A 73 -8.88 -7.13 -0.39
N VAL A 74 -9.93 -7.35 0.41
CA VAL A 74 -10.03 -6.81 1.77
C VAL A 74 -10.14 -8.00 2.73
N SER A 75 -9.24 -8.11 3.69
CA SER A 75 -9.40 -9.03 4.81
C SER A 75 -8.80 -8.46 6.11
N PRO A 76 -9.31 -8.91 7.27
CA PRO A 76 -8.77 -8.55 8.59
C PRO A 76 -7.43 -9.21 8.92
N ASN A 77 -7.05 -10.28 8.21
CA ASN A 77 -5.72 -10.86 8.27
C ASN A 77 -4.76 -10.09 7.34
N PRO A 78 -3.43 -10.08 7.60
CA PRO A 78 -2.46 -9.44 6.72
C PRO A 78 -2.65 -9.91 5.27
N THR A 79 -3.05 -8.99 4.40
CA THR A 79 -3.45 -9.27 3.01
C THR A 79 -2.50 -8.67 1.98
N THR A 80 -1.51 -7.89 2.42
CA THR A 80 -0.66 -7.11 1.53
C THR A 80 0.79 -7.38 1.90
N ALA A 81 1.33 -8.50 1.44
CA ALA A 81 2.75 -8.78 1.52
C ALA A 81 3.52 -8.10 0.38
N ALA A 82 2.87 -7.87 -0.77
CA ALA A 82 3.43 -7.18 -1.93
C ALA A 82 2.84 -5.77 -2.08
N ILE A 83 3.62 -4.86 -2.65
CA ILE A 83 3.17 -3.51 -2.97
C ILE A 83 2.27 -3.56 -4.20
N ASN A 84 1.08 -2.97 -4.11
CA ASN A 84 0.14 -2.92 -5.24
C ASN A 84 0.08 -1.50 -5.79
N LYS A 85 0.35 -1.36 -7.09
CA LYS A 85 0.23 -0.11 -7.82
C LYS A 85 -0.96 -0.19 -8.75
N ILE A 86 -1.91 0.72 -8.60
CA ILE A 86 -3.00 0.91 -9.54
C ILE A 86 -2.53 1.97 -10.54
N MET A 87 -2.30 1.52 -11.77
CA MET A 87 -1.70 2.28 -12.85
C MET A 87 -2.76 2.76 -13.85
N PRO A 88 -2.60 3.95 -14.44
CA PRO A 88 -3.33 4.33 -15.65
C PRO A 88 -3.09 3.31 -16.78
N PRO A 89 -4.15 2.79 -17.43
CA PRO A 89 -4.01 1.97 -18.62
C PRO A 89 -3.27 2.68 -19.74
N THR A 90 -2.57 1.91 -20.56
CA THR A 90 -1.89 2.38 -21.77
C THR A 90 -2.31 1.52 -22.97
N ASP A 91 -1.95 1.93 -24.19
CA ASP A 91 -2.21 1.13 -25.38
C ASP A 91 -1.56 -0.26 -25.32
N GLU A 92 -0.37 -0.34 -24.72
CA GLU A 92 0.36 -1.60 -24.50
C GLU A 92 -0.16 -2.40 -23.29
N ARG A 93 -0.78 -1.73 -22.33
CA ARG A 93 -1.25 -2.29 -21.05
C ARG A 93 -2.70 -1.84 -20.80
N PRO A 94 -3.68 -2.44 -21.50
CA PRO A 94 -5.08 -2.03 -21.39
C PRO A 94 -5.67 -2.33 -20.01
N HIS A 95 -6.85 -1.77 -19.74
CA HIS A 95 -7.60 -2.00 -18.50
C HIS A 95 -7.71 -3.50 -18.17
N GLY A 96 -7.43 -3.86 -16.92
CA GLY A 96 -7.45 -5.23 -16.41
C GLY A 96 -6.13 -6.00 -16.57
N THR A 97 -5.11 -5.40 -17.20
CA THR A 97 -3.78 -6.01 -17.30
C THR A 97 -3.07 -5.97 -15.96
N VAL A 98 -2.48 -7.09 -15.54
CA VAL A 98 -1.70 -7.17 -14.30
C VAL A 98 -0.28 -7.60 -14.62
N ARG A 99 0.69 -6.83 -14.15
CA ARG A 99 2.13 -7.13 -14.25
C ARG A 99 2.66 -7.40 -12.84
N VAL A 100 3.04 -8.65 -12.59
CA VAL A 100 3.65 -9.08 -11.33
C VAL A 100 5.16 -9.09 -11.53
N VAL A 101 5.89 -8.21 -10.85
CA VAL A 101 7.35 -8.22 -10.87
C VAL A 101 7.83 -9.06 -9.70
N LEU A 102 8.63 -10.08 -10.00
CA LEU A 102 9.09 -11.07 -9.02
C LEU A 102 10.48 -10.73 -8.52
N LYS A 103 10.73 -11.09 -7.27
CA LYS A 103 12.03 -10.95 -6.61
C LYS A 103 13.09 -11.82 -7.28
N GLU A 104 14.33 -11.35 -7.21
CA GLU A 104 15.49 -12.18 -7.50
C GLU A 104 15.61 -13.35 -6.53
N ARG A 105 16.20 -14.46 -6.99
CA ARG A 105 16.41 -15.64 -6.14
C ARG A 105 17.21 -15.32 -4.87
N GLU A 106 18.24 -14.48 -5.01
CA GLU A 106 19.07 -14.03 -3.90
C GLU A 106 18.26 -13.25 -2.84
N ALA A 107 17.33 -12.39 -3.28
CA ALA A 107 16.48 -11.64 -2.36
C ALA A 107 15.55 -12.57 -1.55
N ILE A 108 14.99 -13.60 -2.19
CA ILE A 108 14.18 -14.63 -1.50
C ILE A 108 15.04 -15.42 -0.51
N GLU A 109 16.26 -15.79 -0.89
CA GLU A 109 17.20 -16.50 -0.01
C GLU A 109 17.51 -15.69 1.25
N GLN A 110 17.88 -14.42 1.09
CA GLN A 110 18.16 -13.52 2.22
C GLN A 110 16.94 -13.36 3.13
N ASP A 111 15.75 -13.24 2.55
CA ASP A 111 14.48 -13.13 3.26
C ASP A 111 14.16 -14.38 4.10
N VAL A 112 14.44 -15.56 3.54
CA VAL A 112 14.27 -16.87 4.19
C VAL A 112 15.29 -17.05 5.31
N ILE A 113 16.57 -16.83 5.05
CA ILE A 113 17.64 -16.95 6.05
C ILE A 113 17.37 -16.01 7.24
N ARG A 114 16.98 -14.76 6.99
CA ARG A 114 16.62 -13.80 8.04
C ARG A 114 15.44 -14.29 8.88
N SER A 115 14.42 -14.87 8.25
CA SER A 115 13.26 -15.39 8.97
C SER A 115 13.56 -16.68 9.74
N LEU A 116 14.48 -17.50 9.23
CA LEU A 116 14.95 -18.71 9.89
C LEU A 116 15.78 -18.40 11.15
N ALA A 117 16.61 -17.35 11.10
CA ALA A 117 17.44 -16.90 12.22
C ALA A 117 16.63 -16.52 13.48
N VAL A 118 15.36 -16.12 13.33
CA VAL A 118 14.44 -15.85 14.45
C VAL A 118 14.18 -17.10 15.30
N PHE A 119 14.34 -18.29 14.72
CA PHE A 119 14.22 -19.58 15.41
C PHE A 119 15.57 -20.10 15.92
N GLY A 120 16.65 -19.30 15.83
CA GLY A 120 18.00 -19.73 16.19
C GLY A 120 18.63 -20.72 15.21
N LEU A 121 18.02 -20.89 14.03
CA LEU A 121 18.48 -21.78 12.96
C LEU A 121 19.30 -20.99 11.94
N ILE A 122 20.34 -21.62 11.39
CA ILE A 122 21.29 -20.98 10.46
C ILE A 122 21.39 -21.85 9.21
N ALA A 123 21.40 -21.21 8.04
CA ALA A 123 21.67 -21.86 6.76
C ALA A 123 22.50 -20.93 5.87
N SER A 124 23.26 -21.53 4.94
CA SER A 124 24.12 -20.81 3.98
C SER A 124 23.43 -20.49 2.66
N ASP A 125 22.33 -21.17 2.35
CA ASP A 125 21.60 -21.06 1.09
C ASP A 125 20.10 -21.36 1.30
N LEU A 126 19.31 -21.11 0.25
CA LEU A 126 17.86 -21.31 0.28
C LEU A 126 17.47 -22.78 0.53
N ASP A 127 18.14 -23.72 -0.12
CA ASP A 127 17.77 -25.14 -0.06
C ASP A 127 18.02 -25.72 1.35
N GLY A 128 19.16 -25.37 1.95
CA GLY A 128 19.48 -25.68 3.34
C GLY A 128 18.50 -25.01 4.30
N ALA A 129 18.14 -23.74 4.07
CA ALA A 129 17.18 -23.05 4.93
C ALA A 129 15.79 -23.72 4.95
N LEU A 130 15.34 -24.22 3.80
CA LEU A 130 14.07 -24.93 3.69
C LEU A 130 14.11 -26.33 4.33
N ALA A 131 15.27 -27.01 4.31
CA ALA A 131 15.45 -28.28 5.00
C ALA A 131 15.38 -28.15 6.53
N GLU A 132 15.85 -27.03 7.08
CA GLU A 132 15.83 -26.75 8.52
C GLU A 132 14.43 -26.45 9.07
N LEU A 133 13.47 -26.12 8.19
CA LEU A 133 12.11 -25.70 8.55
C LEU A 133 11.35 -26.78 9.33
N GLY A 134 11.64 -28.06 9.07
CA GLY A 134 11.07 -29.20 9.79
C GLY A 134 11.54 -29.35 11.24
N LYS A 135 12.60 -28.63 11.65
CA LYS A 135 13.13 -28.63 13.03
C LYS A 135 12.41 -27.64 13.95
N ILE A 136 11.59 -26.75 13.40
CA ILE A 136 10.83 -25.77 14.18
C ILE A 136 9.68 -26.49 14.90
N ASP A 137 9.71 -26.48 16.23
CA ASP A 137 8.58 -26.97 17.03
C ASP A 137 7.39 -26.01 16.94
N VAL A 138 6.40 -26.39 16.13
CA VAL A 138 5.18 -25.60 15.86
C VAL A 138 4.37 -25.33 17.13
N ALA A 139 4.45 -26.21 18.13
CA ALA A 139 3.70 -26.07 19.38
C ALA A 139 4.28 -24.97 20.30
N GLN A 140 5.54 -24.60 20.11
CA GLN A 140 6.26 -23.65 20.98
C GLN A 140 6.60 -22.32 20.30
N ILE A 141 5.98 -22.01 19.15
CA ILE A 141 6.24 -20.77 18.44
C ILE A 141 5.67 -19.57 19.22
N PRO A 142 6.50 -18.62 19.67
CA PRO A 142 6.00 -17.42 20.34
C PRO A 142 5.21 -16.54 19.36
N PRO A 143 4.22 -15.75 19.83
CA PRO A 143 3.41 -14.88 18.96
C PRO A 143 4.23 -13.96 18.05
N THR A 144 5.39 -13.50 18.51
CA THR A 144 6.31 -12.63 17.77
C THR A 144 7.02 -13.33 16.60
N ALA A 145 7.23 -14.66 16.67
CA ALA A 145 7.89 -15.44 15.62
C ALA A 145 6.89 -16.07 14.63
N LYS A 146 5.60 -16.09 14.96
CA LYS A 146 4.53 -16.66 14.11
C LYS A 146 4.48 -16.10 12.68
N PRO A 147 4.70 -14.78 12.43
CA PRO A 147 4.76 -14.25 11.07
C PRO A 147 5.93 -14.84 10.26
N HIS A 148 7.10 -15.01 10.87
CA HIS A 148 8.26 -15.61 10.21
C HIS A 148 8.00 -17.06 9.81
N TYR A 149 7.41 -17.86 10.70
CA TYR A 149 7.03 -19.24 10.38
C TYR A 149 6.00 -19.31 9.25
N THR A 150 5.00 -18.42 9.26
CA THR A 150 3.96 -18.37 8.23
C THR A 150 4.57 -18.02 6.86
N PHE A 151 5.48 -17.05 6.82
CA PHE A 151 6.23 -16.70 5.62
C PHE A 151 7.09 -17.88 5.12
N LEU A 152 7.86 -18.52 6.01
CA LEU A 152 8.71 -19.66 5.66
C LEU A 152 7.88 -20.77 5.00
N LYS A 153 6.74 -21.13 5.62
CA LYS A 153 5.80 -22.12 5.06
C LYS A 153 5.23 -21.69 3.71
N ALA A 154 4.92 -20.41 3.54
CA ALA A 154 4.41 -19.86 2.28
C ALA A 154 5.46 -19.98 1.15
N VAL A 155 6.72 -19.66 1.44
CA VAL A 155 7.83 -19.84 0.49
C VAL A 155 7.98 -21.32 0.12
N THR A 156 8.02 -22.24 1.10
CA THR A 156 8.13 -23.68 0.81
C THR A 156 7.01 -24.17 -0.12
N LYS A 157 5.79 -23.69 0.09
CA LYS A 157 4.63 -24.08 -0.71
C LYS A 157 4.64 -23.48 -2.11
N GLY A 158 5.05 -22.22 -2.25
CA GLY A 158 5.01 -21.50 -3.53
C GLY A 158 6.25 -21.64 -4.40
N LEU A 159 7.42 -21.97 -3.82
CA LEU A 159 8.69 -22.04 -4.54
C LEU A 159 8.66 -23.00 -5.75
N PRO A 160 8.03 -24.19 -5.71
CA PRO A 160 7.97 -25.06 -6.88
C PRO A 160 7.28 -24.43 -8.10
N GLU A 161 6.28 -23.57 -7.87
CA GLU A 161 5.57 -22.85 -8.94
C GLU A 161 6.36 -21.60 -9.38
N MET A 162 6.97 -20.89 -8.42
CA MET A 162 7.55 -19.55 -8.66
C MET A 162 9.03 -19.57 -9.08
N ALA A 163 9.77 -20.64 -8.79
CA ALA A 163 11.23 -20.68 -8.99
C ALA A 163 11.68 -20.33 -10.42
N ALA A 164 10.92 -20.77 -11.43
CA ALA A 164 11.23 -20.52 -12.84
C ALA A 164 11.01 -19.06 -13.28
N HIS A 165 10.36 -18.25 -12.44
CA HIS A 165 9.94 -16.90 -12.76
C HIS A 165 10.67 -15.82 -11.94
N LEU A 166 11.50 -16.21 -10.96
CA LEU A 166 12.27 -15.29 -10.13
C LEU A 166 13.18 -14.40 -10.98
N GLY A 167 13.28 -13.12 -10.61
CA GLY A 167 13.99 -12.07 -11.35
C GLY A 167 13.28 -11.59 -12.63
N GLY A 168 12.11 -12.14 -12.93
CA GLY A 168 11.31 -11.78 -14.11
C GLY A 168 10.03 -11.03 -13.80
N GLU A 169 9.19 -10.90 -14.83
CA GLU A 169 7.81 -10.43 -14.70
C GLU A 169 6.81 -11.44 -15.25
N LEU A 170 5.62 -11.48 -14.65
CA LEU A 170 4.48 -12.28 -15.12
C LEU A 170 3.34 -11.36 -15.52
N LEU A 171 2.77 -11.62 -16.70
CA LEU A 171 1.56 -10.95 -17.16
C LEU A 171 0.38 -11.86 -16.88
N VAL A 172 -0.51 -11.39 -16.03
CA VAL A 172 -1.65 -12.17 -15.53
C VAL A 172 -2.94 -11.37 -15.66
N ASP A 173 -4.06 -12.07 -15.55
CA ASP A 173 -5.38 -11.44 -15.53
C ASP A 173 -5.82 -11.05 -14.11
N MET A 174 -6.99 -10.40 -14.02
CA MET A 174 -7.61 -9.99 -12.76
C MET A 174 -7.97 -11.16 -11.83
N GLN A 175 -8.17 -12.37 -12.37
CA GLN A 175 -8.48 -13.54 -11.54
C GLN A 175 -7.22 -14.05 -10.85
N ALA A 176 -6.11 -14.16 -11.58
CA ALA A 176 -4.81 -14.51 -11.06
C ALA A 176 -4.26 -13.44 -10.11
N PHE A 177 -4.52 -12.16 -10.39
CA PHE A 177 -4.18 -11.04 -9.50
C PHE A 177 -4.70 -11.24 -8.07
N LYS A 178 -5.97 -11.64 -7.91
CA LYS A 178 -6.54 -11.94 -6.58
C LYS A 178 -5.74 -13.00 -5.84
N GLY A 179 -5.16 -13.96 -6.56
CA GLY A 179 -4.25 -14.96 -6.00
C GLY A 179 -2.94 -14.35 -5.50
N PHE A 180 -2.30 -13.47 -6.28
CA PHE A 180 -1.05 -12.81 -5.92
C PHE A 180 -1.19 -11.82 -4.78
N VAL A 181 -2.36 -11.22 -4.59
CA VAL A 181 -2.59 -10.32 -3.45
C VAL A 181 -3.05 -11.10 -2.22
N ALA A 182 -4.01 -12.03 -2.35
CA ALA A 182 -4.62 -12.66 -1.18
C ALA A 182 -3.88 -13.89 -0.64
N LYS A 183 -3.02 -14.54 -1.44
CA LYS A 183 -2.32 -15.78 -1.03
C LYS A 183 -0.85 -15.51 -0.76
N GLU A 184 -0.44 -15.68 0.50
CA GLU A 184 0.95 -15.47 0.94
C GLU A 184 1.96 -16.29 0.11
N GLU A 185 1.61 -17.53 -0.26
CA GLU A 185 2.44 -18.42 -1.09
C GLU A 185 2.76 -17.89 -2.50
N LYS A 186 2.06 -16.85 -2.94
CA LYS A 186 2.38 -16.11 -4.18
C LYS A 186 2.89 -14.71 -3.87
N ALA A 187 2.22 -14.00 -2.96
CA ALA A 187 2.53 -12.63 -2.60
C ALA A 187 3.97 -12.45 -2.10
N CYS A 188 4.51 -13.43 -1.38
CA CYS A 188 5.85 -13.34 -0.80
C CYS A 188 7.00 -13.32 -1.82
N PHE A 189 6.72 -13.78 -3.06
CA PHE A 189 7.65 -13.77 -4.19
C PHE A 189 7.56 -12.50 -5.04
N ALA A 190 6.46 -11.74 -4.93
CA ALA A 190 6.28 -10.50 -5.65
C ALA A 190 7.07 -9.36 -4.97
N GLU A 191 7.83 -8.63 -5.77
CA GLU A 191 8.48 -7.38 -5.36
C GLU A 191 7.43 -6.25 -5.36
N TYR A 192 6.71 -6.12 -6.47
CA TYR A 192 5.50 -5.30 -6.57
C TYR A 192 4.58 -5.82 -7.68
N ILE A 193 3.32 -5.41 -7.62
CA ILE A 193 2.29 -5.76 -8.60
C ILE A 193 1.73 -4.46 -9.17
N GLU A 194 1.66 -4.38 -10.50
CA GLU A 194 1.03 -3.28 -11.22
C GLU A 194 -0.27 -3.76 -11.84
N LEU A 195 -1.37 -3.16 -11.44
CA LEU A 195 -2.67 -3.35 -12.04
C LEU A 195 -3.03 -2.12 -12.87
N PHE A 196 -3.09 -2.28 -14.19
CA PHE A 196 -3.53 -1.25 -15.11
C PHE A 196 -5.06 -1.21 -15.12
N TYR A 197 -5.65 -0.18 -14.53
CA TYR A 197 -7.09 -0.16 -14.28
C TYR A 197 -7.65 1.26 -14.43
N SER A 198 -8.53 1.45 -15.42
CA SER A 198 -9.28 2.70 -15.60
C SER A 198 -10.30 2.92 -14.48
N CYS A 199 -10.19 4.06 -13.80
CA CYS A 199 -11.08 4.55 -12.77
C CYS A 199 -10.94 6.09 -12.65
N PRO A 200 -11.82 6.78 -11.91
CA PRO A 200 -11.80 8.25 -11.83
C PRO A 200 -10.47 8.88 -11.43
N LEU A 201 -9.63 8.14 -10.70
CA LEU A 201 -8.28 8.56 -10.33
C LEU A 201 -7.27 8.34 -11.45
N THR A 202 -7.18 7.11 -11.95
CA THR A 202 -6.16 6.74 -12.94
C THR A 202 -6.39 7.40 -14.29
N ASP A 203 -7.65 7.72 -14.63
CA ASP A 203 -8.00 8.50 -15.83
C ASP A 203 -7.44 9.94 -15.76
N GLN A 204 -7.10 10.43 -14.56
CA GLN A 204 -6.43 11.72 -14.35
C GLN A 204 -4.90 11.61 -14.28
N GLY A 205 -4.34 10.42 -14.51
CA GLY A 205 -2.91 10.15 -14.39
C GLY A 205 -2.44 9.84 -12.97
N ILE A 206 -3.36 9.62 -12.02
CA ILE A 206 -2.99 9.25 -10.66
C ILE A 206 -2.55 7.79 -10.60
N VAL A 207 -1.42 7.53 -9.95
CA VAL A 207 -0.97 6.18 -9.58
C VAL A 207 -1.24 6.00 -8.10
N LEU A 208 -2.11 5.05 -7.75
CA LEU A 208 -2.38 4.72 -6.35
C LEU A 208 -1.48 3.57 -5.91
N VAL A 209 -0.73 3.75 -4.83
CA VAL A 209 0.15 2.72 -4.28
C VAL A 209 -0.41 2.27 -2.94
N ASP A 210 -0.88 1.03 -2.87
CA ASP A 210 -1.24 0.36 -1.62
C ASP A 210 0.00 -0.36 -1.07
N THR A 211 0.55 0.15 0.03
CA THR A 211 1.73 -0.44 0.66
C THR A 211 1.34 -1.48 1.72
N PRO A 212 2.18 -2.50 1.96
CA PRO A 212 2.10 -3.31 3.18
C PRO A 212 1.97 -2.43 4.44
N GLY A 213 1.30 -2.96 5.47
CA GLY A 213 1.10 -2.23 6.73
C GLY A 213 2.41 -2.00 7.51
N ALA A 214 2.44 -0.90 8.28
CA ALA A 214 3.60 -0.49 9.09
C ALA A 214 3.97 -1.50 10.20
N ASP A 215 2.98 -2.25 10.68
CA ASP A 215 3.09 -3.29 11.72
C ASP A 215 3.81 -4.56 11.27
N SER A 216 4.39 -4.56 10.07
CA SER A 216 5.19 -5.66 9.61
C SER A 216 6.40 -5.84 10.52
N ILE A 217 6.34 -6.86 11.39
CA ILE A 217 7.49 -7.43 12.13
C ILE A 217 8.66 -7.75 11.18
N ASN A 218 8.37 -7.89 9.88
CA ASN A 218 9.35 -7.94 8.82
C ASN A 218 9.96 -6.56 8.52
N ALA A 219 11.24 -6.39 8.88
CA ALA A 219 12.09 -5.29 8.38
C ALA A 219 12.09 -5.13 6.84
N ARG A 220 11.61 -6.15 6.12
CA ARG A 220 11.45 -6.20 4.67
C ARG A 220 10.39 -5.26 4.12
N HIS A 221 9.31 -4.99 4.87
CA HIS A 221 8.21 -4.16 4.38
C HIS A 221 8.36 -2.69 4.81
N THR A 222 8.99 -2.42 5.96
CA THR A 222 9.18 -1.05 6.48
C THR A 222 10.05 -0.18 5.56
N GLY A 223 11.16 -0.74 5.05
CA GLY A 223 12.08 0.01 4.18
C GLY A 223 11.46 0.38 2.83
N VAL A 224 10.75 -0.56 2.19
CA VAL A 224 10.13 -0.30 0.88
C VAL A 224 8.95 0.65 1.01
N ALA A 225 8.10 0.50 2.04
CA ALA A 225 7.00 1.42 2.28
C ALA A 225 7.51 2.85 2.57
N PHE A 226 8.64 2.99 3.26
CA PHE A 226 9.30 4.28 3.47
C PHE A 226 9.78 4.92 2.16
N GLU A 227 10.42 4.17 1.27
CA GLU A 227 10.86 4.69 -0.04
C GLU A 227 9.68 5.17 -0.91
N TYR A 228 8.56 4.43 -0.92
CA TYR A 228 7.36 4.91 -1.63
C TYR A 228 6.83 6.20 -1.03
N MET A 229 6.80 6.30 0.30
CA MET A 229 6.32 7.49 0.96
C MET A 229 7.19 8.72 0.69
N LYS A 230 8.52 8.53 0.74
CA LYS A 230 9.50 9.57 0.43
C LYS A 230 9.32 10.09 -0.99
N ASN A 231 9.09 9.19 -1.94
CA ASN A 231 9.01 9.53 -3.37
C ASN A 231 7.59 9.83 -3.87
N ALA A 232 6.55 9.62 -3.07
CA ALA A 232 5.16 9.94 -3.42
C ALA A 232 4.89 11.45 -3.43
N ASP A 233 3.95 11.87 -4.27
CA ASP A 233 3.52 13.27 -4.38
C ASP A 233 2.46 13.61 -3.32
N ALA A 234 1.66 12.63 -2.90
CA ALA A 234 0.78 12.72 -1.74
C ALA A 234 0.78 11.41 -0.93
N VAL A 235 0.60 11.52 0.38
CA VAL A 235 0.56 10.37 1.30
C VAL A 235 -0.76 10.39 2.05
N LEU A 236 -1.53 9.32 1.96
CA LEU A 236 -2.77 9.11 2.68
C LEU A 236 -2.52 8.14 3.82
N PHE A 237 -2.37 8.67 5.04
CA PHE A 237 -2.17 7.89 6.25
C PHE A 237 -3.53 7.47 6.81
N VAL A 238 -3.87 6.19 6.69
CA VAL A 238 -5.15 5.60 7.10
C VAL A 238 -5.01 4.98 8.48
N THR A 239 -5.85 5.43 9.42
CA THR A 239 -6.00 4.86 10.75
C THR A 239 -7.44 4.38 10.95
N TYR A 240 -7.66 3.30 11.71
CA TYR A 240 -9.00 2.79 11.98
C TYR A 240 -9.62 3.49 13.20
N TYR A 241 -10.92 3.79 13.16
CA TYR A 241 -11.64 4.52 14.22
C TYR A 241 -11.42 3.94 15.63
N ASN A 242 -11.67 2.65 15.84
CA ASN A 242 -11.56 2.01 17.17
C ASN A 242 -10.14 1.96 17.73
N HIS A 243 -9.13 2.08 16.86
CA HIS A 243 -7.72 2.03 17.23
C HIS A 243 -7.01 3.23 16.62
N ALA A 244 -7.65 4.40 16.72
CA ALA A 244 -7.15 5.62 16.14
C ALA A 244 -5.79 5.96 16.76
N PHE A 245 -4.75 5.95 15.94
CA PHE A 245 -3.38 6.30 16.34
C PHE A 245 -2.78 5.36 17.40
N ALA A 246 -2.67 4.07 17.08
CA ALA A 246 -2.07 3.07 17.96
C ALA A 246 -0.57 3.31 18.19
N GLN A 247 0.05 2.58 19.14
CA GLN A 247 1.48 2.73 19.45
C GLN A 247 2.36 2.57 18.21
N ALA A 248 2.05 1.63 17.33
CA ALA A 248 2.81 1.41 16.11
C ALA A 248 2.71 2.57 15.11
N ASP A 249 1.53 3.20 14.97
CA ASP A 249 1.37 4.41 14.15
C ASP A 249 2.25 5.55 14.69
N ARG A 250 2.28 5.71 16.01
CA ARG A 250 3.11 6.70 16.70
C ARG A 250 4.60 6.43 16.50
N GLU A 251 5.04 5.20 16.72
CA GLU A 251 6.45 4.81 16.53
C GLU A 251 6.89 5.04 15.10
N PHE A 252 6.06 4.65 14.13
CA PHE A 252 6.33 4.87 12.72
C PHE A 252 6.44 6.37 12.37
N LEU A 253 5.48 7.19 12.81
CA LEU A 253 5.51 8.63 12.54
C LEU A 253 6.67 9.35 13.27
N LEU A 254 7.06 8.87 14.46
CA LEU A 254 8.26 9.38 15.14
C LEU A 254 9.55 9.00 14.39
N GLN A 255 9.63 7.79 13.86
CA GLN A 255 10.76 7.38 13.01
C GLN A 255 10.85 8.28 11.78
N MET A 256 9.73 8.55 11.11
CA MET A 256 9.69 9.51 10.00
C MET A 256 10.06 10.93 10.41
N GLY A 257 9.50 11.42 11.51
CA GLY A 257 9.75 12.78 12.01
C GLY A 257 11.19 13.01 12.45
N ARG A 258 11.99 11.95 12.60
CA ARG A 258 13.45 12.04 12.80
C ARG A 258 14.22 12.18 11.49
N VAL A 259 13.63 11.84 10.35
CA VAL A 259 14.20 12.03 8.99
C VAL A 259 13.83 13.40 8.41
N LYS A 260 13.63 14.40 9.30
CA LYS A 260 13.06 15.72 9.00
C LYS A 260 13.74 16.50 7.88
N ASP A 261 15.03 16.25 7.62
CA ASP A 261 15.77 16.93 6.56
C ASP A 261 15.46 16.37 5.15
N THR A 262 14.70 15.29 5.04
CA THR A 262 14.38 14.62 3.75
C THR A 262 12.87 14.52 3.46
N PHE A 263 12.01 14.76 4.45
CA PHE A 263 10.57 14.48 4.32
C PHE A 263 9.71 15.71 4.60
N GLU A 264 9.11 16.26 3.55
CA GLU A 264 8.09 17.32 3.66
C GLU A 264 6.78 16.72 4.17
N MET A 265 6.43 16.98 5.44
CA MET A 265 5.16 16.51 6.03
C MET A 265 3.93 17.16 5.39
N ASP A 266 4.12 18.24 4.62
CA ASP A 266 3.08 19.04 3.96
C ASP A 266 2.37 18.31 2.80
N LYS A 267 2.76 17.07 2.49
CA LYS A 267 2.08 16.18 1.53
C LYS A 267 1.26 15.06 2.19
N MET A 268 1.16 15.05 3.53
CA MET A 268 0.40 14.03 4.26
C MET A 268 -1.06 14.44 4.51
N PHE A 269 -1.97 13.48 4.38
CA PHE A 269 -3.39 13.57 4.71
C PHE A 269 -3.73 12.39 5.63
N PHE A 270 -4.40 12.66 6.74
CA PHE A 270 -4.72 11.66 7.76
C PHE A 270 -6.19 11.27 7.64
N ILE A 271 -6.44 9.99 7.43
CA ILE A 271 -7.76 9.43 7.17
C ILE A 271 -8.18 8.62 8.39
N VAL A 272 -9.20 9.07 9.11
CA VAL A 272 -9.81 8.33 10.22
C VAL A 272 -10.95 7.50 9.65
N ASN A 273 -10.64 6.26 9.29
CA ASN A 273 -11.54 5.37 8.59
C ASN A 273 -12.52 4.67 9.55
N ALA A 274 -13.66 4.25 9.02
CA ALA A 274 -14.77 3.66 9.77
C ALA A 274 -15.41 4.64 10.78
N CYS A 275 -15.51 5.92 10.41
CA CYS A 275 -16.17 6.94 11.25
C CYS A 275 -17.67 6.67 11.46
N ASP A 276 -18.28 5.82 10.63
CA ASP A 276 -19.67 5.34 10.79
C ASP A 276 -19.88 4.50 12.07
N LEU A 277 -18.81 4.11 12.77
CA LEU A 277 -18.89 3.43 14.06
C LEU A 277 -19.16 4.38 15.24
N ALA A 278 -18.98 5.69 15.06
CA ALA A 278 -19.28 6.66 16.10
C ALA A 278 -20.78 6.66 16.39
N ALA A 279 -21.15 6.65 17.68
CA ALA A 279 -22.55 6.71 18.07
C ALA A 279 -23.19 8.08 17.78
N ASN A 280 -22.38 9.13 17.77
CA ASN A 280 -22.78 10.52 17.50
C ASN A 280 -21.58 11.39 17.12
N ASP A 281 -21.87 12.63 16.71
CA ASP A 281 -20.85 13.60 16.31
C ASP A 281 -19.89 13.98 17.45
N GLU A 282 -20.35 14.00 18.70
CA GLU A 282 -19.49 14.32 19.85
C GLU A 282 -18.38 13.27 20.04
N GLU A 283 -18.74 11.99 19.93
CA GLU A 283 -17.77 10.88 19.99
C GLU A 283 -16.75 10.97 18.85
N LEU A 284 -17.23 11.22 17.63
CA LEU A 284 -16.38 11.38 16.46
C LEU A 284 -15.39 12.55 16.64
N GLN A 285 -15.86 13.71 17.12
CA GLN A 285 -14.99 14.86 17.40
C GLN A 285 -13.98 14.56 18.51
N GLY A 286 -14.37 13.78 19.52
CA GLY A 286 -13.45 13.29 20.56
C GLY A 286 -12.30 12.47 19.97
N VAL A 287 -12.60 11.54 19.07
CA VAL A 287 -11.58 10.73 18.37
C VAL A 287 -10.69 11.58 17.46
N ILE A 288 -11.26 12.52 16.70
CA ILE A 288 -10.49 13.43 15.84
C ILE A 288 -9.53 14.28 16.69
N THR A 289 -10.01 14.84 17.80
CA THR A 289 -9.19 15.61 18.75
C THR A 289 -8.07 14.77 19.33
N HIS A 290 -8.34 13.50 19.66
CA HIS A 290 -7.32 12.56 20.12
C HIS A 290 -6.23 12.35 19.06
N VAL A 291 -6.62 12.09 17.81
CA VAL A 291 -5.68 11.91 16.69
C VAL A 291 -4.85 13.17 16.46
N GLU A 292 -5.48 14.34 16.43
CA GLU A 292 -4.79 15.63 16.27
C GLU A 292 -3.72 15.84 17.35
N LYS A 293 -4.06 15.60 18.62
CA LYS A 293 -3.14 15.77 19.75
C LYS A 293 -1.93 14.84 19.66
N ASN A 294 -2.13 13.61 19.20
CA ASN A 294 -1.04 12.66 18.99
C ASN A 294 -0.16 13.04 17.80
N LEU A 295 -0.75 13.50 16.69
CA LEU A 295 -0.01 14.00 15.53
C LEU A 295 0.86 15.21 15.89
N LEU A 296 0.32 16.14 16.68
CA LEU A 296 1.07 17.26 17.24
C LEU A 296 2.27 16.80 18.07
N SER A 297 2.09 15.76 18.90
CA SER A 297 3.19 15.18 19.69
C SER A 297 4.28 14.53 18.82
N CYS A 298 3.94 14.10 17.60
CA CYS A 298 4.89 13.58 16.61
C CYS A 298 5.54 14.69 15.77
N GLY A 299 5.19 15.96 16.02
CA GLY A 299 5.75 17.12 15.34
C GLY A 299 4.97 17.60 14.11
N ILE A 300 3.74 17.11 13.91
CA ILE A 300 2.86 17.50 12.80
C ILE A 300 1.95 18.62 13.27
N ARG A 301 2.27 19.87 12.92
CA ARG A 301 1.66 21.07 13.50
C ARG A 301 0.31 21.46 12.94
N LEU A 302 0.00 21.05 11.71
CA LEU A 302 -1.24 21.36 11.00
C LEU A 302 -1.74 20.10 10.26
N PRO A 303 -2.13 19.05 10.99
CA PRO A 303 -2.56 17.81 10.35
C PRO A 303 -3.86 18.02 9.58
N ARG A 304 -3.90 17.59 8.31
CA ARG A 304 -5.14 17.55 7.52
C ARG A 304 -5.85 16.23 7.81
N ILE A 305 -6.86 16.25 8.69
CA ILE A 305 -7.57 15.06 9.18
C ILE A 305 -8.94 14.97 8.50
N TYR A 306 -9.29 13.79 8.00
CA TYR A 306 -10.56 13.51 7.34
C TYR A 306 -11.20 12.23 7.92
N PRO A 307 -12.32 12.34 8.66
CA PRO A 307 -13.11 11.18 9.03
C PRO A 307 -13.86 10.66 7.80
N VAL A 308 -13.76 9.35 7.53
CA VAL A 308 -14.42 8.73 6.38
C VAL A 308 -15.01 7.36 6.74
N SER A 309 -16.07 6.98 6.03
CA SER A 309 -16.55 5.60 6.00
C SER A 309 -16.29 5.00 4.63
N SER A 310 -15.15 4.32 4.46
CA SER A 310 -14.76 3.75 3.16
C SER A 310 -15.79 2.74 2.64
N GLN A 311 -16.34 1.90 3.52
CA GLN A 311 -17.30 0.89 3.12
C GLN A 311 -18.63 1.53 2.69
N THR A 312 -19.12 2.51 3.42
CA THR A 312 -20.36 3.24 3.06
C THR A 312 -20.18 3.98 1.73
N ALA A 313 -19.07 4.68 1.54
CA ALA A 313 -18.76 5.37 0.28
C ALA A 313 -18.63 4.40 -0.90
N LEU A 314 -18.03 3.22 -0.70
CA LEU A 314 -17.95 2.19 -1.74
C LEU A 314 -19.34 1.67 -2.13
N LEU A 315 -20.20 1.38 -1.15
CA LEU A 315 -21.56 0.92 -1.40
C LEU A 315 -22.37 1.96 -2.19
N ALA A 316 -22.24 3.24 -1.83
CA ALA A 316 -22.85 4.36 -2.54
C ALA A 316 -22.39 4.41 -4.02
N ARG A 317 -21.08 4.35 -4.27
CA ARG A 317 -20.53 4.33 -5.65
C ARG A 317 -20.94 3.09 -6.44
N MET A 318 -21.03 1.93 -5.79
CA MET A 318 -21.53 0.72 -6.43
C MET A 318 -23.01 0.85 -6.78
N HIS A 319 -23.81 1.54 -5.95
CA HIS A 319 -25.21 1.85 -6.24
C HIS A 319 -25.35 2.75 -7.47
N GLU A 320 -24.60 3.85 -7.53
CA GLU A 320 -24.60 4.79 -8.66
C GLU A 320 -24.23 4.10 -9.99
N LYS A 321 -23.36 3.09 -9.93
CA LYS A 321 -22.95 2.28 -11.09
C LYS A 321 -23.93 1.14 -11.42
N GLY A 322 -25.02 0.96 -10.66
CA GLY A 322 -25.96 -0.15 -10.83
C GLY A 322 -25.35 -1.53 -10.52
N LYS A 323 -24.25 -1.59 -9.77
CA LYS A 323 -23.50 -2.81 -9.42
C LYS A 323 -23.73 -3.30 -7.99
N LEU A 324 -24.61 -2.64 -7.23
CA LEU A 324 -24.88 -3.00 -5.84
C LEU A 324 -25.72 -4.28 -5.77
N ALA A 325 -25.18 -5.33 -5.14
CA ALA A 325 -25.92 -6.57 -4.89
C ALA A 325 -26.98 -6.37 -3.79
N ALA A 326 -28.09 -7.12 -3.84
CA ALA A 326 -29.18 -7.01 -2.86
C ALA A 326 -28.72 -7.23 -1.40
N SER A 327 -27.77 -8.13 -1.16
CA SER A 327 -27.18 -8.34 0.17
C SER A 327 -26.36 -7.13 0.64
N ALA A 328 -25.67 -6.45 -0.28
CA ALA A 328 -24.89 -5.25 0.01
C ALA A 328 -25.79 -4.02 0.20
N GLU A 329 -26.93 -3.95 -0.48
CA GLU A 329 -27.95 -2.91 -0.29
C GLU A 329 -28.52 -2.93 1.12
N LYS A 330 -28.83 -4.11 1.68
CA LYS A 330 -29.30 -4.22 3.06
C LYS A 330 -28.29 -3.62 4.05
N VAL A 331 -27.00 -3.91 3.86
CA VAL A 331 -25.92 -3.35 4.68
C VAL A 331 -25.82 -1.84 4.48
N TYR A 332 -25.97 -1.36 3.24
CA TYR A 332 -25.89 0.07 2.94
C TYR A 332 -27.01 0.85 3.63
N ARG A 333 -28.26 0.40 3.50
CA ARG A 333 -29.44 0.97 4.18
C ARG A 333 -29.27 1.02 5.69
N GLN A 334 -28.75 -0.06 6.28
CA GLN A 334 -28.50 -0.12 7.72
C GLN A 334 -27.49 0.94 8.17
N ARG A 335 -26.45 1.21 7.37
CA ARG A 335 -25.41 2.20 7.71
C ARG A 335 -25.85 3.64 7.48
N THR A 336 -26.65 3.89 6.46
CA THR A 336 -27.19 5.23 6.16
C THR A 336 -28.49 5.52 6.91
N ASN A 337 -28.97 4.57 7.71
CA ASN A 337 -30.25 4.62 8.40
C ASN A 337 -31.42 4.94 7.45
N THR A 338 -31.39 4.37 6.24
CA THR A 338 -32.40 4.57 5.18
C THR A 338 -33.42 3.44 5.19
N ALA A 339 -34.71 3.75 5.14
CA ALA A 339 -35.76 2.73 5.21
C ALA A 339 -35.84 1.89 3.92
N GLU A 340 -36.50 0.74 4.00
CA GLU A 340 -36.77 -0.09 2.81
C GLU A 340 -37.74 0.64 1.86
N GLY A 341 -37.39 0.71 0.57
CA GLY A 341 -38.17 1.44 -0.43
C GLY A 341 -37.85 2.93 -0.59
N GLU A 342 -37.08 3.53 0.32
CA GLU A 342 -36.57 4.89 0.16
C GLU A 342 -35.40 4.95 -0.84
N PRO A 343 -35.20 6.08 -1.55
CA PRO A 343 -34.03 6.26 -2.40
C PRO A 343 -32.76 6.20 -1.55
N LEU A 344 -31.78 5.42 -2.03
CA LEU A 344 -30.48 5.33 -1.40
C LEU A 344 -29.71 6.65 -1.56
N MET A 345 -28.86 6.97 -0.57
CA MET A 345 -28.03 8.17 -0.66
C MET A 345 -27.00 8.04 -1.81
N PRO A 346 -26.67 9.15 -2.51
CA PRO A 346 -25.54 9.18 -3.45
C PRO A 346 -24.19 9.19 -2.71
N ALA A 347 -23.10 9.03 -3.47
CA ALA A 347 -21.73 8.85 -2.98
C ALA A 347 -21.03 10.10 -2.45
#